data_AF-A0A2H0QRV4-F1
#
_entry.id   AF-A0A2H0QRV4-F1
#
_cell.length_a   1.000
_cell.length_b   1.000
_cell.length_c   1.000
_cell.angle_alpha   90.00
_cell.angle_beta   90.00
_cell.angle_gamma   90.00
#
_symmetry.space_group_name_H-M   'P 1'
#
loop_
_entity.id
_entity.type
_entity.pdbx_description
1 polymer ?
#
loop_
_entity_poly.entity_id
_entity_poly.type
_entity_poly.pdbx_seq_one_letter_code
_entity_poly.pdbx_strand_id
1 'polypeptide(L)' 'MSQPSEVVNFEKKIEELEGVIEQLESGKLSLQKSLSEFEKGVKLYSECKKVLDQAEKKVTTLTDQLKEVKVDD' A
#
# COMPACT_ATOMS: atom_id res chain seq x y z
N MET A 1 -9.25 14.02 10.57
CA MET A 1 -8.49 13.15 11.48
C MET A 1 -7.99 11.96 10.67
N SER A 2 -6.72 11.91 10.28
CA SER A 2 -6.15 10.70 9.66
C SER A 2 -6.13 9.61 10.74
N GLN A 3 -6.88 8.52 10.54
CA GLN A 3 -6.97 7.48 11.56
C GLN A 3 -5.65 6.71 11.61
N PRO A 4 -4.99 6.57 12.78
CA PRO A 4 -3.75 5.79 12.93
C PRO A 4 -3.92 4.32 12.52
N SER A 5 -5.15 3.83 12.42
CA SER A 5 -5.48 2.47 11.97
C SER A 5 -5.10 2.19 10.52
N GLU A 6 -5.22 3.16 9.59
CA GLU A 6 -4.89 2.92 8.17
C GLU A 6 -3.39 2.82 7.94
N VAL A 7 -2.59 3.64 8.64
CA VAL A 7 -1.13 3.60 8.57
C VAL A 7 -0.60 2.30 9.16
N VAL A 8 -1.08 1.92 10.36
CA VAL A 8 -0.72 0.64 10.98
C VAL A 8 -1.16 -0.56 10.12
N ASN A 9 -2.28 -0.45 9.41
CA ASN A 9 -2.74 -1.50 8.50
C ASN A 9 -1.87 -1.59 7.24
N PHE A 10 -1.40 -0.45 6.72
CA PHE A 10 -0.48 -0.41 5.59
C PHE A 10 0.88 -1.02 5.92
N GLU A 11 1.50 -0.62 7.04
CA GLU A 11 2.80 -1.15 7.48
C GLU A 11 2.75 -2.68 7.64
N LYS A 12 1.69 -3.20 8.25
CA LYS A 12 1.48 -4.66 8.37
C LYS A 12 1.38 -5.35 7.02
N LYS A 13 0.65 -4.78 6.06
CA LYS A 13 0.49 -5.38 4.73
C LYS A 13 1.79 -5.37 3.93
N ILE A 14 2.61 -4.35 4.12
CA ILE A 14 3.96 -4.29 3.54
C ILE A 14 4.86 -5.36 4.15
N GLU A 15 4.87 -5.50 5.47
CA GLU A 15 5.65 -6.55 6.16
C GLU A 15 5.20 -7.95 5.72
N GLU A 16 3.89 -8.17 5.57
CA GLU A 16 3.36 -9.43 5.03
C GLU A 16 3.80 -9.67 3.58
N LEU A 17 3.88 -8.62 2.74
CA LEU A 17 4.30 -8.72 1.34
C LEU A 17 5.79 -9.04 1.24
N GLU A 18 6.63 -8.40 2.07
CA GLU A 18 8.06 -8.70 2.16
C GLU A 18 8.29 -10.16 2.54
N GLY A 19 7.54 -10.67 3.53
CA GLY A 19 7.59 -12.09 3.90
C GLY A 19 7.19 -13.03 2.76
N VAL A 20 6.19 -12.67 1.95
CA VAL A 20 5.82 -13.45 0.75
C VAL A 20 6.96 -13.49 -0.26
N ILE A 21 7.62 -12.35 -0.50
CA ILE A 21 8.76 -12.26 -1.43
C ILE A 21 9.90 -13.14 -0.94
N GLU A 22 10.27 -13.05 0.34
CA GLU A 22 11.33 -13.89 0.92
C GLU A 22 11.03 -15.39 0.76
N GLN A 23 9.78 -15.81 0.95
CA GLN A 23 9.38 -17.21 0.77
C GLN A 23 9.51 -17.66 -0.70
N LEU A 24 9.11 -16.81 -1.65
CA LEU A 24 9.23 -17.08 -3.08
C LEU A 24 10.70 -17.14 -3.53
N GLU A 25 11.52 -16.20 -3.07
CA GLU A 25 12.95 -16.13 -3.38
C GLU A 25 13.75 -17.28 -2.75
N SER A 26 13.27 -17.85 -1.65
CA SER A 26 13.92 -18.99 -0.99
C SER A 26 14.05 -20.22 -1.90
N GLY A 27 13.19 -20.36 -2.91
CA GLY A 27 13.16 -21.49 -3.83
C GLY A 27 12.76 -22.83 -3.20
N LYS A 28 12.30 -22.84 -1.93
CA LYS A 28 11.97 -24.06 -1.16
C LYS A 28 10.50 -24.48 -1.30
N LEU A 29 9.68 -23.69 -1.97
CA LEU A 29 8.25 -23.94 -2.12
C LEU A 29 7.97 -24.92 -3.26
N SER A 30 6.96 -25.78 -3.06
CA SER A 30 6.40 -26.55 -4.18
C SER A 30 5.65 -25.63 -5.13
N LEU A 31 5.50 -26.03 -6.40
CA LEU A 31 4.80 -25.23 -7.42
C LEU A 31 3.44 -24.71 -6.95
N GLN A 32 2.61 -25.57 -6.34
CA GLN A 32 1.30 -25.18 -5.83
C GLN A 32 1.40 -24.12 -4.72
N LYS A 33 2.38 -24.25 -3.81
CA LYS A 33 2.61 -23.24 -2.77
C LYS A 33 3.14 -21.93 -3.37
N SER A 34 4.06 -22.00 -4.33
CA SER A 34 4.58 -20.81 -5.01
C SER A 34 3.47 -20.04 -5.72
N LEU A 35 2.52 -20.73 -6.37
CA LEU A 35 1.35 -20.08 -6.98
C LEU A 35 0.46 -19.41 -5.93
N SER A 36 0.20 -20.09 -4.80
CA SER A 36 -0.58 -19.51 -3.70
C SER A 36 0.07 -18.29 -3.07
N GLU A 37 1.39 -18.33 -2.83
CA GLU A 37 2.13 -17.19 -2.29
C GLU A 37 2.19 -16.03 -3.30
N PHE A 38 2.33 -16.33 -4.59
CA PHE A 38 2.28 -15.31 -5.64
C PHE A 38 0.91 -14.60 -5.69
N GLU A 39 -0.19 -15.34 -5.67
CA GLU A 39 -1.54 -14.77 -5.62
C GLU A 39 -1.74 -13.87 -4.38
N LYS A 40 -1.25 -14.33 -3.22
CA LYS A 40 -1.25 -13.55 -1.98
C LYS A 40 -0.45 -12.26 -2.15
N GLY A 41 0.75 -12.34 -2.72
CA GLY A 41 1.61 -11.18 -2.97
C GLY A 41 0.95 -10.15 -3.89
N VAL A 42 0.33 -10.59 -4.99
CA VAL A 42 -0.42 -9.71 -5.90
C VAL A 42 -1.56 -8.98 -5.18
N LYS A 43 -2.29 -9.69 -4.31
CA LYS A 43 -3.37 -9.10 -3.52
C LYS A 43 -2.84 -8.04 -2.55
N LEU A 44 -1.80 -8.38 -1.77
CA LEU A 44 -1.18 -7.45 -0.82
C LEU A 44 -0.65 -6.20 -1.51
N TYR A 45 0.04 -6.37 -2.65
CA TYR A 45 0.51 -5.24 -3.48
C TYR A 45 -0.64 -4.32 -3.91
N SER A 46 -1.74 -4.89 -4.42
CA SER A 46 -2.91 -4.13 -4.85
C SER A 46 -3.53 -3.33 -3.71
N GLU A 47 -3.62 -3.92 -2.51
CA GLU A 47 -4.12 -3.22 -1.33
C GLU A 47 -3.20 -2.08 -0.89
N CYS A 48 -1.88 -2.29 -0.88
CA CYS A 48 -0.89 -1.26 -0.56
C CYS A 48 -0.97 -0.10 -1.56
N LYS A 49 -1.02 -0.42 -2.87
CA LYS A 49 -1.16 0.56 -3.95
C LYS A 49 -2.39 1.43 -3.76
N LYS A 50 -3.54 0.83 -3.42
CA LYS A 50 -4.79 1.55 -3.17
C LYS A 50 -4.68 2.55 -2.01
N VAL A 51 -4.00 2.19 -0.93
CA VAL A 51 -3.78 3.10 0.21
C VAL A 51 -2.91 4.28 -0.21
N LEU A 52 -1.83 4.03 -0.96
CA LEU A 52 -0.95 5.08 -1.47
C LEU A 52 -1.68 6.03 -2.42
N ASP A 53 -2.48 5.50 -3.35
CA ASP A 53 -3.26 6.31 -4.29
C ASP A 53 -4.28 7.21 -3.55
N GLN A 54 -4.89 6.71 -2.47
CA GLN A 54 -5.79 7.50 -1.61
C GLN A 54 -5.04 8.60 -0.85
N ALA A 55 -3.86 8.29 -0.32
CA ALA A 55 -3.01 9.26 0.36
C ALA A 55 -2.55 10.37 -0.60
N GLU A 56 -2.10 10.00 -1.81
CA GLU A 56 -1.70 10.94 -2.86
C GLU A 56 -2.86 11.86 -3.24
N LYS A 57 -4.05 11.30 -3.51
CA LYS A 57 -5.23 12.10 -3.83
C LYS A 57 -5.57 13.11 -2.74
N LYS A 58 -5.48 12.70 -1.46
CA LYS A 58 -5.72 13.58 -0.32
C LYS A 58 -4.70 14.72 -0.24
N VAL A 59 -3.42 14.42 -0.48
CA VAL A 59 -2.36 15.45 -0.53
C VAL A 59 -2.62 16.44 -1.66
N THR A 60 -2.98 15.96 -2.85
CA THR A 60 -3.30 16.81 -3.99
C THR A 60 -4.47 17.74 -3.69
N THR A 61 -5.59 17.20 -3.19
CA THR A 61 -6.77 18.02 -2.82
C THR A 61 -6.44 19.09 -1.78
N LEU A 62 -5.68 18.74 -0.74
CA LEU A 62 -5.28 19.71 0.28
C LEU A 62 -4.34 20.79 -0.28
N THR A 63 -3.43 20.41 -1.19
CA THR A 63 -2.52 21.35 -1.84
C THR A 63 -3.26 22.32 -2.75
N ASP A 64 -4.27 21.86 -3.47
CA ASP A 64 -5.09 22.71 -4.33
C ASP A 64 -5.96 23.68 -3.52
N GLN A 65 -6.56 23.21 -2.42
CA GLN A 65 -7.28 24.09 -1.48
C GLN A 65 -6.38 25.19 -0.91
N LEU A 66 -5.11 24.87 -0.59
CA LEU A 66 -4.14 25.87 -0.11
C LEU A 66 -3.76 26.90 -1.19
N LYS A 67 -3.88 26.59 -2.48
CA LYS A 67 -3.64 27.53 -3.58
C LYS A 67 -4.82 28.48 -3.80
N GLU A 68 -6.06 27.98 -3.70
CA GLU A 68 -7.26 28.81 -3.87
C GLU A 68 -7.44 29.85 -2.76
N VAL A 69 -6.91 29.60 -1.56
CA VAL A 69 -6.96 30.54 -0.42
C VAL A 69 -5.98 31.72 -0.57
N LYS A 70 -5.10 31.72 -1.58
CA LYS A 70 -4.13 32.81 -1.82
C LYS A 70 -4.62 33.89 -2.81
N VAL A 71 -5.92 33.95 -3.10
CA VAL A 71 -6.51 34.98 -3.98
C VAL A 71 -7.40 35.91 -3.16
N ASP A 72 -6.78 36.72 -2.31
CA ASP A 72 -7.37 37.93 -1.71
C ASP A 72 -6.22 38.90 -1.38
N ASP A 73 -5.59 39.43 -2.45
CA ASP A 73 -4.95 40.75 -2.54
C ASP A 73 -5.14 41.26 -3.98
#